data_AF-U2SVU4-F1
#
_entry.id   AF-U2SVU4-F1
#
_cell.length_a   1.000
_cell.length_b   1.000
_cell.length_c   1.000
_cell.angle_alpha   90.00
_cell.angle_beta   90.00
_cell.angle_gamma   90.00
#
_symmetry.space_group_name_H-M   'P 1'
#
loop_
_entity.id
_entity.type
_entity.pdbx_description
1 polymer ?
#
loop_
_entity_poly.entity_id
_entity_poly.type
_entity_poly.pdbx_seq_one_letter_code
_entity_poly.pdbx_strand_id
1 'polypeptide(L)'
;MESKNLKFRNIVADAGYESEENYEYLFNNNYTPYIKPQNYEKQKTRKFKQDISKAENMSFNEETDTYTCANNQNLEFKYTLKQKNRSGYISEKKVYECNNCEGCPFALKCKNTS
;
A
#
# COMPACT_ATOMS: atom_id res chain seq x y z
N MET A 1 -21.41 -32.27 -7.92
CA MET A 1 -19.99 -32.18 -8.29
C MET A 1 -19.18 -32.41 -7.04
N GLU A 2 -18.61 -33.59 -6.88
CA GLU A 2 -17.77 -33.93 -5.72
C GLU A 2 -16.56 -33.00 -5.67
N SER A 3 -16.42 -32.29 -4.56
CA SER A 3 -15.22 -31.55 -4.22
C SER A 3 -14.08 -32.54 -4.06
N LYS A 4 -13.28 -32.74 -5.13
CA LYS A 4 -12.00 -33.43 -5.01
C LYS A 4 -11.23 -32.73 -3.88
N ASN A 5 -10.82 -33.51 -2.87
CA ASN A 5 -9.95 -33.12 -1.77
C ASN A 5 -8.56 -32.71 -2.29
N LEU A 6 -8.50 -31.63 -3.08
CA LEU A 6 -7.29 -31.09 -3.65
C LEU A 6 -6.63 -30.25 -2.55
N LYS A 7 -5.64 -30.83 -1.86
CA LYS A 7 -4.77 -30.12 -0.93
C LYS A 7 -3.71 -29.34 -1.71
N PHE A 8 -4.09 -28.28 -2.42
CA PHE A 8 -3.12 -27.32 -2.94
C PHE A 8 -2.75 -26.35 -1.83
N ARG A 9 -1.45 -26.15 -1.59
CA ARG A 9 -0.96 -25.16 -0.61
C ARG A 9 -0.63 -23.83 -1.28
N ASN A 10 -0.16 -23.87 -2.53
CA ASN A 10 0.30 -22.70 -3.25
C ASN A 10 -0.81 -22.18 -4.16
N ILE A 11 -1.11 -20.89 -4.07
CA ILE A 11 -2.12 -20.22 -4.90
C ILE A 11 -1.42 -19.24 -5.81
N VAL A 12 -1.50 -19.46 -7.12
CA VAL A 12 -0.95 -18.56 -8.13
C VAL A 12 -2.12 -17.85 -8.80
N ALA A 13 -2.10 -16.52 -8.81
CA ALA A 13 -3.13 -15.72 -9.45
C ALA A 13 -2.53 -14.50 -10.17
N ASP A 14 -3.26 -13.97 -11.14
CA ASP A 14 -2.90 -12.72 -11.80
C ASP A 14 -3.14 -11.51 -10.88
N ALA A 15 -2.67 -10.34 -11.33
CA ALA A 15 -2.70 -9.13 -10.53
C ALA A 15 -4.11 -8.57 -10.26
N GLY A 16 -5.13 -8.99 -11.02
CA GLY A 16 -6.53 -8.63 -10.77
C GLY A 16 -7.07 -9.22 -9.46
N TYR A 17 -6.43 -10.27 -8.93
CA TYR A 17 -6.76 -10.87 -7.63
C TYR A 17 -5.95 -10.28 -6.47
N GLU A 18 -5.12 -9.28 -6.72
CA GLU A 18 -4.33 -8.64 -5.67
C GLU A 18 -5.21 -7.71 -4.84
N SER A 19 -5.46 -8.10 -3.58
CA SER A 19 -6.14 -7.30 -2.57
C SER A 19 -5.79 -7.78 -1.17
N GLU A 20 -5.83 -6.88 -0.20
CA GLU A 20 -5.63 -7.19 1.23
C GLU A 20 -6.59 -8.30 1.70
N GLU A 21 -7.87 -8.18 1.36
CA GLU A 21 -8.92 -9.17 1.63
C GLU A 21 -8.57 -10.57 1.10
N ASN A 22 -8.07 -10.66 -0.13
CA ASN A 22 -7.70 -11.93 -0.72
C ASN A 22 -6.47 -12.53 -0.05
N TYR A 23 -5.45 -11.72 0.26
CA TYR A 23 -4.28 -12.20 1.00
C TYR A 23 -4.65 -12.69 2.39
N GLU A 24 -5.46 -11.93 3.13
CA GLU A 24 -5.92 -12.30 4.47
C GLU A 24 -6.68 -13.62 4.44
N TYR A 25 -7.62 -13.79 3.49
CA TYR A 25 -8.31 -15.06 3.30
C TYR A 25 -7.34 -16.22 3.07
N LEU A 26 -6.35 -16.03 2.18
CA LEU A 26 -5.39 -17.07 1.85
C LEU A 26 -4.52 -17.45 3.05
N PHE A 27 -4.00 -16.48 3.78
CA PHE A 27 -3.19 -16.73 4.97
C PHE A 27 -4.00 -17.39 6.09
N ASN A 28 -5.23 -16.94 6.36
CA ASN A 28 -6.11 -17.53 7.38
C ASN A 28 -6.48 -18.99 7.07
N ASN A 29 -6.45 -19.37 5.79
CA ASN A 29 -6.69 -20.75 5.35
C ASN A 29 -5.40 -21.56 5.12
N ASN A 30 -4.24 -21.07 5.60
CA ASN A 30 -2.93 -21.71 5.48
C ASN A 30 -2.45 -21.95 4.03
N TYR A 31 -2.89 -21.10 3.10
CA TYR A 31 -2.36 -21.08 1.74
C TYR A 31 -1.12 -20.17 1.65
N THR A 32 -0.31 -20.41 0.61
CA THR A 32 0.86 -19.60 0.25
C THR A 32 0.54 -18.86 -1.06
N PRO A 33 0.26 -17.54 -1.00
CA PRO A 33 -0.11 -16.77 -2.18
C PRO A 33 1.12 -16.33 -3.00
N TYR A 34 0.99 -16.47 -4.32
CA TYR A 34 1.91 -15.97 -5.35
C TYR A 34 1.09 -15.13 -6.33
N ILE A 35 0.69 -13.95 -5.88
CA ILE A 35 -0.13 -13.01 -6.66
C ILE A 35 0.77 -11.86 -7.11
N LYS A 36 0.73 -11.54 -8.40
CA LYS A 36 1.53 -10.44 -8.96
C LYS A 36 0.95 -9.10 -8.47
N PRO A 37 1.75 -8.16 -7.94
CA PRO A 37 1.24 -6.83 -7.58
C PRO A 37 0.66 -6.07 -8.79
N GLN A 38 -0.45 -5.35 -8.61
CA GLN A 38 -1.10 -4.58 -9.70
C GLN A 38 -0.18 -3.56 -10.36
N ASN A 39 0.67 -2.92 -9.56
CA ASN A 39 1.60 -1.89 -10.01
C ASN A 39 2.98 -2.46 -10.44
N TYR A 40 3.18 -3.78 -10.49
CA TYR A 40 4.51 -4.40 -10.66
C TYR A 40 5.31 -3.87 -11.88
N GLU A 41 4.71 -3.77 -13.07
CA GLU A 41 5.43 -3.22 -14.23
C GLU A 41 5.69 -1.71 -14.09
N LYS A 42 4.76 -0.97 -13.47
CA LYS A 42 4.91 0.47 -13.22
C LYS A 42 6.05 0.74 -12.22
N GLN A 43 6.18 -0.07 -11.17
CA GLN A 43 7.23 0.04 -10.15
C GLN A 43 8.65 -0.02 -10.74
N LYS A 44 8.84 -0.72 -11.86
CA LYS A 44 10.16 -0.81 -12.53
C LYS A 44 10.57 0.49 -13.22
N THR A 45 9.63 1.35 -13.58
CA THR A 45 9.91 2.57 -14.34
C THR A 45 10.64 3.61 -13.50
N ARG A 46 11.56 4.36 -14.13
CA ARG A 46 12.24 5.49 -13.48
C ARG A 46 11.26 6.53 -12.93
N LYS A 47 10.17 6.80 -13.67
CA LYS A 47 9.13 7.74 -13.26
C LYS A 47 8.49 7.34 -11.93
N PHE A 48 8.12 6.06 -11.76
CA PHE A 48 7.52 5.59 -10.51
C PHE A 48 8.50 5.67 -9.34
N LYS A 49 9.76 5.25 -9.54
CA LYS A 49 10.79 5.27 -8.48
C LYS A 49 11.19 6.67 -8.02
N GLN A 50 11.03 7.69 -8.87
CA GLN A 50 11.37 9.08 -8.57
C GLN A 50 10.13 9.90 -8.17
N ASP A 51 8.97 9.26 -8.04
CA ASP A 51 7.72 9.94 -7.70
C ASP A 51 7.66 10.21 -6.19
N ILE A 52 7.97 11.45 -5.83
CA ILE A 52 8.02 11.92 -4.43
C ILE A 52 6.65 11.95 -3.75
N SER A 53 5.54 11.80 -4.50
CA SER A 53 4.19 11.76 -3.95
C SER A 53 3.83 10.40 -3.34
N LYS A 54 4.64 9.36 -3.60
CA LYS A 54 4.38 8.00 -3.14
C LYS A 54 5.03 7.75 -1.79
N ALA A 55 4.25 7.32 -0.82
CA ALA A 55 4.75 6.89 0.49
C ALA A 55 5.79 5.75 0.36
N GLU A 56 5.63 4.85 -0.62
CA GLU A 56 6.60 3.79 -0.95
C GLU A 56 8.01 4.31 -1.29
N ASN A 57 8.12 5.57 -1.71
CA ASN A 57 9.40 6.21 -2.04
C ASN A 57 9.90 7.14 -0.92
N MET A 58 9.22 7.21 0.22
CA MET A 58 9.64 7.98 1.39
C MET A 58 10.42 7.09 2.36
N SER A 59 11.34 7.68 3.12
CA SER A 59 12.02 6.96 4.20
C SER A 59 11.09 6.88 5.41
N PHE A 60 10.94 5.70 5.98
CA PHE A 60 10.16 5.47 7.21
C PHE A 60 11.11 5.26 8.39
N ASN A 61 10.83 5.91 9.51
CA ASN A 61 11.51 5.71 10.78
C ASN A 61 10.56 5.00 11.75
N GLU A 62 10.87 3.74 12.07
CA GLU A 62 10.08 2.89 12.97
C GLU A 62 10.11 3.39 14.43
N GLU A 63 11.21 3.97 14.90
CA GLU A 63 11.35 4.44 16.28
C GLU A 63 10.42 5.62 16.58
N THR A 64 10.23 6.50 15.60
CA THR A 64 9.39 7.69 15.74
C THR A 64 8.00 7.56 15.11
N ASP A 65 7.70 6.44 14.42
CA ASP A 65 6.52 6.25 13.56
C ASP A 65 6.28 7.46 12.63
N THR A 66 7.32 7.83 11.87
CA THR A 66 7.27 8.97 10.94
C THR A 66 7.81 8.62 9.56
N TYR A 67 7.29 9.30 8.54
CA TYR A 67 7.90 9.33 7.21
C TYR A 67 8.69 10.63 7.02
N THR A 68 9.77 10.59 6.25
CA THR A 68 10.49 11.78 5.78
C THR A 68 10.18 12.00 4.31
N CYS A 69 9.57 13.15 3.97
CA CYS A 69 9.29 13.50 2.57
C CYS A 69 10.53 14.01 1.83
N ALA A 70 10.38 14.22 0.52
CA ALA A 70 11.44 14.76 -0.34
C ALA A 70 11.93 16.18 0.03
N ASN A 71 11.18 16.92 0.85
CA ASN A 71 11.62 18.20 1.40
C ASN A 71 12.31 18.06 2.78
N ASN A 72 12.70 16.85 3.17
CA ASN A 72 13.30 16.52 4.47
C ASN A 72 12.46 16.92 5.69
N GLN A 73 11.14 16.99 5.52
CA GLN A 73 10.22 17.20 6.63
C GLN A 73 9.58 15.88 7.07
N ASN A 74 9.35 15.77 8.37
CA ASN A 74 8.69 14.62 8.96
C ASN A 74 7.17 14.70 8.80
N LEU A 75 6.57 13.56 8.50
CA LEU A 75 5.14 13.34 8.44
C LEU A 75 4.80 12.46 9.63
N GLU A 76 4.00 13.02 10.52
CA GLU A 76 3.59 12.37 11.77
C GLU A 76 2.25 11.69 11.56
N PHE A 77 2.06 10.55 12.25
CA PHE A 77 0.76 9.91 12.31
C PHE A 77 -0.29 10.88 12.84
N LYS A 78 -1.44 10.94 12.15
CA LYS A 78 -2.59 11.75 12.58
C LYS A 78 -3.75 10.88 13.04
N TYR A 79 -4.18 9.95 12.19
CA TYR A 79 -5.31 9.07 12.49
C TYR A 79 -5.30 7.84 11.59
N THR A 80 -6.12 6.85 11.96
CA THR A 80 -6.40 5.67 11.14
C THR A 80 -7.75 5.84 10.46
N LEU A 81 -7.76 5.74 9.13
CA LEU A 81 -8.96 5.73 8.32
C LEU A 81 -9.45 4.29 8.12
N LYS A 82 -10.71 4.02 8.45
CA LYS A 82 -11.37 2.76 8.11
C LYS A 82 -12.13 2.92 6.80
N GLN A 83 -11.91 2.00 5.87
CA GLN A 83 -12.58 2.01 4.56
C GLN A 83 -13.28 0.67 4.35
N LYS A 84 -14.52 0.73 3.86
CA LYS A 84 -15.30 -0.46 3.51
C LYS A 84 -15.38 -0.58 1.99
N ASN A 85 -15.01 -1.75 1.46
CA ASN A 85 -15.11 -2.01 0.02
C ASN A 85 -16.53 -2.53 -0.36
N ARG A 86 -16.70 -2.94 -1.62
CA ARG A 86 -17.99 -3.45 -2.15
C ARG A 86 -18.41 -4.80 -1.55
N SER A 87 -17.47 -5.70 -1.23
CA SER A 87 -17.77 -6.99 -0.59
C SER A 87 -18.10 -6.83 0.89
N GLY A 88 -17.77 -5.67 1.46
CA GLY A 88 -18.02 -5.32 2.85
C GLY A 88 -16.81 -5.51 3.77
N TYR A 89 -15.67 -5.91 3.20
CA TYR A 89 -14.38 -5.95 3.88
C TYR A 89 -13.97 -4.55 4.38
N ILE A 90 -13.40 -4.51 5.58
CA ILE A 90 -12.95 -3.29 6.24
C ILE A 90 -11.42 -3.29 6.30
N SER A 91 -10.80 -2.38 5.57
CA SER A 91 -9.36 -2.12 5.61
C SER A 91 -9.05 -0.90 6.47
N GLU A 92 -7.91 -0.88 7.15
CA GLU A 92 -7.42 0.25 7.92
C GLU A 92 -6.20 0.89 7.25
N LYS A 93 -6.18 2.22 7.15
CA LYS A 93 -5.04 2.98 6.59
C LYS A 93 -4.60 4.04 7.57
N LYS A 94 -3.32 4.01 7.97
CA LYS A 94 -2.71 5.11 8.74
C LYS A 94 -2.52 6.33 7.84
N VAL A 95 -2.95 7.48 8.32
CA VAL A 95 -2.75 8.77 7.66
C VAL A 95 -1.62 9.52 8.37
N TYR A 96 -0.65 9.95 7.58
CA TYR A 96 0.51 10.72 8.04
C TYR A 96 0.48 12.10 7.38
N GLU A 97 0.70 13.15 8.15
CA GLU A 97 0.66 14.52 7.64
C GLU A 97 1.88 15.34 8.10
N CYS A 98 2.29 16.24 7.22
CA CYS A 98 3.35 17.20 7.51
C CYS A 98 2.78 18.41 8.25
N ASN A 99 3.44 18.86 9.31
CA ASN A 99 2.97 19.98 10.13
C ASN A 99 3.06 21.33 9.40
N ASN A 100 4.02 21.54 8.48
CA ASN A 100 4.13 22.79 7.73
C ASN A 100 4.72 22.62 6.32
N CYS A 101 3.87 22.79 5.30
CA CYS A 101 4.26 22.79 3.89
C CYS A 101 4.29 24.19 3.24
N GLU A 102 4.26 25.27 4.02
CA GLU A 102 4.28 26.63 3.49
C GLU A 102 5.60 26.93 2.78
N GLY A 103 5.52 27.53 1.59
CA GLY A 103 6.69 27.80 0.74
C GLY A 103 7.41 26.56 0.18
N CYS A 104 6.87 25.35 0.36
CA CYS A 104 7.55 24.13 -0.08
C CYS A 104 7.67 24.08 -1.62
N PRO A 105 8.89 23.97 -2.18
CA PRO A 105 9.11 23.95 -3.63
C PRO A 105 8.52 22.71 -4.30
N PHE A 106 8.24 21.66 -3.52
CA PHE A 106 7.69 20.40 -4.00
C PHE A 106 6.16 20.30 -3.83
N ALA A 107 5.50 21.32 -3.26
CA ALA A 107 4.08 21.26 -2.92
C ALA A 107 3.18 20.83 -4.10
N LEU A 108 3.42 21.36 -5.30
CA LEU A 108 2.65 21.01 -6.51
C LEU A 108 2.79 19.54 -6.91
N LYS A 109 3.98 18.93 -6.71
CA LYS A 109 4.22 17.52 -7.04
C LYS A 109 3.77 16.60 -5.90
N CYS A 110 3.83 17.08 -4.66
CA CYS A 110 3.50 16.32 -3.46
C CYS A 110 1.98 16.26 -3.16
N LYS A 111 1.26 17.37 -3.35
CA LYS A 111 -0.16 17.51 -2.94
C LYS A 111 -1.18 17.08 -4.01
N ASN A 112 -0.73 16.66 -5.19
CA ASN A 112 -1.59 16.24 -6.31
C ASN A 112 -1.98 14.75 -6.25
N THR A 113 -2.04 14.18 -5.05
CA THR A 113 -2.49 12.81 -4.82
C THR A 113 -4.01 12.80 -4.71
N SER A 114 -4.67 12.36 -5.78
CA SER A 114 -6.06 11.88 -5.75
C SER A 114 -6.12 10.45 -5.22
#